data_AF-A0A183U483-F1
#
_entry.id   AF-A0A183U483-F1
#
_cell.length_a   1.000
_cell.length_b   1.000
_cell.length_c   1.000
_cell.angle_alpha   90.00
_cell.angle_beta   90.00
_cell.angle_gamma   90.00
#
_symmetry.space_group_name_H-M   'P 1'
#
loop_
_entity.id
_entity.type
_entity.pdbx_description
1 polymer ?
#
loop_
_entity_poly.entity_id
_entity_poly.type
_entity_poly.pdbx_seq_one_letter_code
_entity_poly.pdbx_strand_id
1 'polypeptide(L)'
;MAAKLKAKAYRMAGGSQTTFPSAFLEKRAAFETTKKQTEKLYATIYNIIGEYDSVGMNKFEKVGDAFSVYGAKFDDRGASASLEKAKETFNAVGKLHRNFKNDATDKVTAPLKQWIDVWSFSPFYG
;
A
#
# COMPACT_ATOMS: atom_id res chain seq x y z
N MET A 1 25.94 -20.03 -45.36
CA MET A 1 26.13 -19.25 -44.11
C MET A 1 24.74 -19.05 -43.51
N ALA A 2 24.35 -19.72 -42.41
CA ALA A 2 24.41 -19.15 -41.06
C ALA A 2 24.35 -20.21 -39.93
N ALA A 3 24.66 -21.48 -40.21
CA ALA A 3 24.62 -22.56 -39.22
C ALA A 3 25.93 -22.73 -38.39
N LYS A 4 26.98 -21.96 -38.69
CA LYS A 4 28.30 -22.08 -38.04
C LYS A 4 28.60 -21.06 -36.93
N LEU A 5 27.63 -20.22 -36.53
CA LEU A 5 27.83 -19.15 -35.53
C LEU A 5 27.22 -19.42 -34.15
N LYS A 6 26.39 -20.46 -33.97
CA LYS A 6 25.74 -20.73 -32.66
C LYS A 6 26.43 -21.77 -31.78
N ALA A 7 27.49 -22.44 -32.27
CA ALA A 7 28.17 -23.52 -31.53
C ALA A 7 29.49 -23.09 -30.83
N LYS A 8 30.07 -21.93 -31.17
CA LYS A 8 31.42 -21.56 -30.71
C LYS A 8 31.47 -20.80 -29.37
N ALA A 9 30.33 -20.41 -28.81
CA ALA A 9 30.25 -19.85 -27.45
C ALA A 9 29.74 -20.88 -26.42
N TYR A 10 29.56 -22.14 -26.81
CA TYR A 10 29.48 -23.27 -25.87
C TYR A 10 30.89 -23.40 -25.24
N ARG A 11 31.01 -23.32 -23.91
CA ARG A 11 32.18 -23.81 -23.13
C ARG A 11 33.48 -23.01 -23.21
N MET A 12 33.62 -21.84 -22.59
CA MET A 12 34.96 -21.39 -22.13
C MET A 12 34.89 -20.60 -20.82
N ALA A 13 34.35 -21.19 -19.76
CA ALA A 13 34.76 -21.03 -18.35
C ALA A 13 33.75 -21.69 -17.38
N GLY A 14 33.74 -23.03 -17.31
CA GLY A 14 33.60 -23.73 -16.03
C GLY A 14 32.28 -23.72 -15.23
N GLY A 15 31.14 -23.31 -15.77
CA GLY A 15 29.84 -23.47 -15.10
C GLY A 15 28.87 -24.32 -15.92
N SER A 16 28.35 -25.42 -15.37
CA SER A 16 27.11 -26.01 -15.88
C SER A 16 26.04 -24.93 -15.84
N GLN A 17 25.67 -24.36 -17.00
CA GLN A 17 24.55 -23.44 -17.05
C GLN A 17 23.30 -24.29 -16.92
N THR A 18 22.67 -24.26 -15.76
CA THR A 18 21.42 -24.95 -15.48
C THR A 18 20.35 -24.40 -16.41
N THR A 19 20.08 -25.10 -17.52
CA THR A 19 18.94 -24.77 -18.40
C THR A 19 17.67 -25.33 -17.77
N PHE A 20 16.82 -24.43 -17.29
CA PHE A 20 15.51 -24.80 -16.77
C PHE A 20 14.55 -25.20 -17.90
N PRO A 21 13.63 -26.16 -17.67
CA PRO A 21 12.58 -26.51 -18.62
C PRO A 21 11.71 -25.29 -18.98
N SER A 22 11.17 -25.24 -20.20
CA SER A 22 10.28 -24.16 -20.66
C SER A 22 9.08 -23.95 -19.72
N ALA A 23 8.47 -25.04 -19.24
CA ALA A 23 7.37 -25.00 -18.28
C ALA A 23 7.74 -24.32 -16.96
N PHE A 24 9.01 -24.43 -16.54
CA PHE A 24 9.49 -23.71 -15.35
C PHE A 24 9.65 -22.21 -15.65
N LEU A 25 10.20 -21.86 -16.81
CA LEU A 25 10.39 -20.46 -17.22
C LEU A 25 9.05 -19.72 -17.39
N GLU A 26 8.03 -20.39 -17.94
CA GLU A 26 6.67 -19.85 -18.04
C GLU A 26 6.05 -19.59 -16.67
N LYS A 27 6.15 -20.56 -15.75
CA LYS A 27 5.69 -20.39 -14.36
C LYS A 27 6.42 -19.24 -13.66
N ARG A 28 7.74 -19.13 -13.85
CA ARG A 28 8.54 -18.03 -13.32
C ARG A 28 8.07 -16.68 -13.87
N ALA A 29 7.82 -16.56 -15.17
CA ALA A 29 7.35 -15.32 -15.78
C ALA A 29 5.94 -14.90 -15.29
N ALA A 30 5.03 -15.87 -15.14
CA ALA A 30 3.71 -15.63 -14.55
C ALA A 30 3.85 -15.15 -13.10
N PHE A 31 4.73 -15.77 -12.33
CA PHE A 31 5.00 -15.44 -10.93
C PHE A 31 5.59 -14.02 -10.77
N GLU A 32 6.54 -13.62 -11.62
CA GLU A 32 7.05 -12.23 -11.65
C GLU A 32 5.96 -11.21 -11.98
N THR A 33 5.03 -11.57 -12.86
CA THR A 33 3.89 -10.71 -13.21
C THR A 33 2.98 -10.52 -12.00
N THR A 34 2.66 -11.60 -11.29
CA THR A 34 1.89 -11.52 -10.04
C THR A 34 2.60 -10.66 -9.01
N LYS A 35 3.92 -10.81 -8.83
CA LYS A 35 4.70 -9.96 -7.91
C LYS A 35 4.51 -8.47 -8.21
N LYS A 36 4.73 -8.06 -9.46
CA LYS A 36 4.57 -6.66 -9.88
C LYS A 36 3.14 -6.14 -9.67
N GLN A 37 2.14 -6.99 -9.89
CA GLN A 37 0.75 -6.62 -9.63
C GLN A 37 0.48 -6.44 -8.13
N THR A 38 1.02 -7.32 -7.29
CA THR A 38 0.93 -7.21 -5.83
C THR A 38 1.61 -5.95 -5.30
N GLU A 39 2.80 -5.61 -5.80
CA GLU A 39 3.52 -4.38 -5.46
C GLU A 39 2.71 -3.12 -5.81
N LYS A 40 2.10 -3.11 -7.00
CA LYS A 40 1.20 -2.02 -7.42
C LYS A 40 -0.02 -1.92 -6.51
N LEU A 41 -0.66 -3.05 -6.20
CA LEU A 41 -1.82 -3.09 -5.31
C LEU A 41 -1.46 -2.56 -3.91
N TYR A 42 -0.35 -3.02 -3.35
CA TYR A 42 0.17 -2.53 -2.08
C TYR A 42 0.36 -1.01 -2.10
N ALA A 43 1.06 -0.48 -3.11
CA ALA A 43 1.32 0.95 -3.22
C ALA A 43 0.03 1.78 -3.34
N THR A 44 -0.94 1.31 -4.14
CA THR A 44 -2.24 1.98 -4.29
C THR A 44 -2.98 2.06 -2.96
N ILE A 45 -3.10 0.94 -2.24
CA ILE A 45 -3.82 0.91 -0.96
C ILE A 45 -3.08 1.74 0.09
N TYR A 46 -1.76 1.62 0.16
CA TYR A 46 -0.93 2.36 1.11
C TYR A 46 -1.08 3.88 0.93
N ASN A 47 -1.13 4.37 -0.32
CA ASN A 47 -1.36 5.79 -0.59
C ASN A 47 -2.77 6.23 -0.16
N ILE A 48 -3.80 5.44 -0.48
CA ILE A 48 -5.19 5.73 -0.09
C ILE A 48 -5.32 5.92 1.43
N ILE A 49 -4.66 5.08 2.22
CA ILE A 49 -4.74 5.13 3.69
C ILE A 49 -3.71 6.08 4.33
N GLY A 50 -2.64 6.41 3.63
CA GLY A 50 -1.51 7.20 4.13
C GLY A 50 -1.68 8.72 3.97
N GLU A 51 -2.45 9.18 2.98
CA GLU A 51 -2.39 10.58 2.51
C GLU A 51 -2.92 11.68 3.48
N TYR A 52 -3.48 11.37 4.67
CA TYR A 52 -4.34 12.38 5.33
C TYR A 52 -4.25 12.58 6.85
N ASP A 53 -3.30 11.95 7.56
CA ASP A 53 -3.18 12.16 9.01
C ASP A 53 -1.90 12.88 9.39
N SER A 54 -2.03 14.12 9.88
CA SER A 54 -1.01 14.72 10.74
C SER A 54 -1.00 14.00 12.08
N VAL A 55 0.18 13.89 12.72
CA VAL A 55 0.32 13.39 14.09
C VAL A 55 -0.67 14.13 15.01
N GLY A 56 -1.62 13.41 15.61
CA GLY A 56 -2.70 13.98 16.41
C GLY A 56 -4.08 13.83 15.75
N MET A 57 -4.66 14.94 15.31
CA MET A 57 -6.01 14.99 14.74
C MET A 57 -6.03 14.73 13.23
N ASN A 58 -6.96 13.89 12.79
CA ASN A 58 -7.22 13.72 11.37
C ASN A 58 -8.04 14.90 10.80
N LYS A 59 -8.17 14.95 9.47
CA LYS A 59 -8.89 16.04 8.78
C LYS A 59 -10.33 16.25 9.27
N PHE A 60 -11.02 15.19 9.67
CA PHE A 60 -12.41 15.29 10.13
C PHE A 60 -12.46 15.92 11.52
N GLU A 61 -11.58 15.49 12.43
CA GLU A 61 -11.49 16.06 13.78
C GLU A 61 -11.07 17.52 13.75
N LYS A 62 -10.17 17.92 12.83
CA LYS A 62 -9.83 19.34 12.62
C LYS A 62 -11.03 20.18 12.21
N VAL A 63 -11.89 19.65 11.33
CA VAL A 63 -13.13 20.32 10.94
C VAL A 63 -14.11 20.38 12.12
N GLY A 64 -14.22 19.31 12.90
CA GLY A 64 -15.01 19.30 14.13
C GLY A 64 -14.55 20.36 15.13
N ASP A 65 -13.24 20.45 15.37
CA ASP A 65 -12.65 21.45 16.26
C ASP A 65 -12.92 22.88 15.77
N ALA A 66 -12.83 23.11 14.46
CA ALA A 66 -13.19 24.39 13.86
C ALA A 66 -14.66 24.77 14.12
N PHE A 67 -15.60 23.83 14.03
CA PHE A 67 -17.01 24.11 14.37
C PHE A 67 -17.19 24.52 15.83
N SER A 68 -16.47 23.88 16.76
CA SER A 68 -16.51 24.25 18.19
C SER A 68 -15.97 25.67 18.40
N VAL A 69 -14.83 26.00 17.79
CA VAL A 69 -14.19 27.32 17.87
C VAL A 69 -15.07 28.43 17.30
N TYR A 70 -15.72 28.19 16.16
CA TYR A 70 -16.64 29.15 15.58
C TYR A 70 -17.94 29.24 16.38
N GLY A 71 -18.46 28.11 16.86
CA GLY A 71 -19.68 28.03 17.68
C GLY A 71 -19.58 28.87 18.95
N ALA A 72 -18.43 28.83 19.63
CA ALA A 72 -18.18 29.63 20.83
C ALA A 72 -18.21 31.16 20.60
N LYS A 73 -18.21 31.62 19.35
CA LYS A 73 -18.27 33.06 19.00
C LYS A 73 -19.70 33.53 18.72
N PHE A 74 -20.69 32.64 18.67
CA PHE A 74 -22.09 33.02 18.46
C PHE A 74 -22.76 33.32 19.80
N ASP A 75 -23.51 34.41 19.87
CA ASP A 75 -24.39 34.71 21.01
C ASP A 75 -25.68 33.87 20.98
N ASP A 76 -26.06 33.39 19.80
CA ASP A 76 -27.22 32.52 19.62
C ASP A 76 -26.92 31.11 20.14
N ARG A 77 -27.68 30.71 21.17
CA ARG A 77 -27.53 29.39 21.81
C ARG A 77 -27.91 28.23 20.87
N GLY A 78 -28.85 28.43 19.95
CA GLY A 78 -29.29 27.40 19.00
C GLY A 78 -28.22 27.10 17.95
N ALA A 79 -27.61 28.14 17.39
CA ALA A 79 -26.48 28.08 16.47
C ALA A 79 -25.27 27.44 17.14
N SER A 80 -24.92 27.88 18.35
CA SER A 80 -23.83 27.32 19.16
C SER A 80 -24.02 25.81 19.40
N ALA A 81 -25.22 25.40 19.83
CA ALA A 81 -25.54 23.99 20.06
C ALA A 81 -25.50 23.15 18.77
N SER A 82 -25.92 23.71 17.64
CA SER A 82 -25.87 23.03 16.35
C SER A 82 -24.44 22.78 15.88
N LEU A 83 -23.54 23.73 16.12
CA LEU A 83 -22.12 23.61 15.78
C LEU A 83 -21.39 22.60 16.69
N GLU A 84 -21.76 22.51 17.97
CA GLU A 84 -21.20 21.46 18.84
C GLU A 84 -21.67 20.06 18.41
N LYS A 85 -22.92 19.89 17.97
CA LYS A 85 -23.37 18.63 17.35
C LYS A 85 -22.63 18.29 16.06
N ALA A 86 -22.30 19.30 15.26
CA ALA A 86 -21.47 19.10 14.08
C ALA A 86 -20.08 18.58 14.47
N LYS A 87 -19.43 19.17 15.48
CA LYS A 87 -18.16 18.65 16.04
C LYS A 87 -18.26 17.19 16.46
N GLU A 88 -19.29 16.80 17.21
CA GLU A 88 -19.49 15.41 17.62
C GLU A 88 -19.58 14.46 16.42
N THR A 89 -20.32 14.86 15.38
CA THR A 89 -20.46 14.09 14.13
C THR A 89 -19.10 13.92 13.44
N PHE A 90 -18.34 14.99 13.30
CA PHE A 90 -17.02 14.96 12.68
C PHE A 90 -16.00 14.16 13.49
N ASN A 91 -16.08 14.21 14.82
CA ASN A 91 -15.26 13.37 15.70
C ASN A 91 -15.61 11.88 15.54
N ALA A 92 -16.89 11.54 15.38
CA ALA A 92 -17.31 10.16 15.10
C ALA A 92 -16.77 9.67 13.75
N VAL A 93 -16.85 10.50 12.69
CA VAL A 93 -16.25 10.20 11.38
C VAL A 93 -14.74 10.05 11.50
N GLY A 94 -14.08 10.90 12.29
CA GLY A 94 -12.64 10.80 12.55
C GLY A 94 -12.25 9.48 13.21
N LYS A 95 -13.04 8.98 14.17
CA LYS A 95 -12.83 7.65 14.77
C LYS A 95 -13.00 6.53 13.74
N LEU A 96 -14.05 6.59 12.91
CA LEU A 96 -14.26 5.61 11.83
C LEU A 96 -13.10 5.61 10.84
N HIS A 97 -12.59 6.79 10.48
CA HIS A 97 -11.44 6.93 9.58
C HIS A 97 -10.19 6.25 10.15
N ARG A 98 -9.87 6.47 11.43
CA ARG A 98 -8.76 5.80 12.11
C ARG A 98 -8.93 4.28 12.14
N ASN A 99 -10.13 3.81 12.50
CA ASN A 99 -10.40 2.37 12.55
C ASN A 99 -10.23 1.73 11.18
N PHE A 100 -10.78 2.34 10.13
CA PHE A 100 -10.61 1.88 8.75
C PHE A 100 -9.14 1.83 8.35
N LYS A 101 -8.37 2.88 8.65
CA LYS A 101 -6.93 2.94 8.35
C LYS A 101 -6.16 1.84 9.08
N ASN A 102 -6.41 1.64 10.37
CA ASN A 102 -5.76 0.59 11.15
C ASN A 102 -6.13 -0.79 10.63
N ASP A 103 -7.42 -1.05 10.38
CA ASP A 103 -7.88 -2.32 9.80
C ASP A 103 -7.26 -2.59 8.42
N ALA A 104 -7.21 -1.59 7.54
CA ALA A 104 -6.58 -1.72 6.23
C ALA A 104 -5.07 -1.95 6.36
N THR A 105 -4.43 -1.31 7.34
CA THR A 105 -3.01 -1.49 7.62
C THR A 105 -2.72 -2.93 8.05
N ASP A 106 -3.46 -3.41 9.05
CA ASP A 106 -3.21 -4.69 9.71
C ASP A 106 -3.63 -5.88 8.85
N LYS A 107 -4.78 -5.77 8.16
CA LYS A 107 -5.38 -6.89 7.43
C LYS A 107 -5.02 -6.93 5.95
N VAL A 108 -4.55 -5.81 5.39
CA VAL A 108 -4.28 -5.72 3.94
C VAL A 108 -2.83 -5.34 3.67
N THR A 109 -2.39 -4.14 4.05
CA THR A 109 -1.07 -3.67 3.62
C THR A 109 0.09 -4.40 4.32
N ALA A 110 -0.04 -4.74 5.61
CA ALA A 110 1.01 -5.45 6.33
C ALA A 110 1.25 -6.88 5.79
N PRO A 111 0.21 -7.72 5.54
CA PRO A 111 0.40 -9.01 4.89
C PRO A 111 0.96 -8.90 3.47
N LEU A 112 0.48 -7.95 2.66
CA LEU A 112 1.00 -7.73 1.31
C LEU A 112 2.48 -7.32 1.35
N LYS A 113 2.85 -6.43 2.27
CA LYS A 113 4.23 -6.03 2.48
C LYS A 113 5.11 -7.21 2.90
N GLN A 114 4.67 -8.00 3.88
CA GLN A 114 5.40 -9.19 4.31
C GLN A 114 5.64 -10.16 3.14
N TRP A 115 4.62 -10.37 2.30
CA TRP A 115 4.75 -11.22 1.13
C TRP A 115 5.77 -10.67 0.12
N ILE A 116 5.73 -9.36 -0.18
CA ILE A 116 6.70 -8.69 -1.06
C ILE A 116 8.13 -8.76 -0.49
N ASP A 117 8.28 -8.56 0.82
CA ASP A 117 9.58 -8.54 1.49
C ASP A 117 10.22 -9.94 1.50
N VAL A 118 9.47 -10.99 1.85
CA VAL A 118 9.95 -12.39 1.81
C VAL A 118 10.49 -12.77 0.43
N TRP A 119 9.87 -12.27 -0.62
CA TRP A 119 10.29 -12.54 -2.00
C TRP A 119 11.57 -11.83 -2.41
N SER A 120 11.82 -10.66 -1.84
CA SER A 120 13.02 -9.87 -2.14
C SER A 120 14.30 -10.52 -1.58
N PHE A 121 14.17 -11.49 -0.67
CA PHE A 121 15.27 -12.24 -0.05
C PHE A 121 15.45 -13.68 -0.59
N SER A 122 14.66 -14.11 -1.58
CA SER A 122 14.76 -15.50 -2.08
C SER A 122 16.03 -15.71 -2.93
N PRO A 123 16.91 -16.68 -2.59
CA PRO A 123 18.20 -16.90 -3.25
C PRO A 123 18.11 -17.43 -4.68
N PHE A 124 16.90 -17.64 -5.21
CA PHE A 124 16.67 -18.01 -6.61
C PHE A 124 16.64 -16.81 -7.57
N TYR A 125 16.84 -15.59 -7.04
CA TYR A 125 16.69 -14.32 -7.76
C TYR A 125 17.93 -13.41 -7.73
N GLY A 126 19.07 -13.91 -7.23
CA GLY A 126 20.40 -13.30 -7.40
C GLY A 126 21.08 -13.75 -8.68
#